data_AF-A0A392SEH5-F1
#
_entry.id   AF-A0A392SEH5-F1
#
_cell.length_a   1.000
_cell.length_b   1.000
_cell.length_c   1.000
_cell.angle_alpha   90.00
_cell.angle_beta   90.00
_cell.angle_gamma   90.00
#
_symmetry.space_group_name_H-M   'P 1'
#
loop_
_entity.id
_entity.type
_entity.pdbx_description
1 polymer ?
#
loop_
_entity_poly.entity_id
_entity_poly.type
_entity_poly.pdbx_seq_one_letter_code
_entity_poly.pdbx_strand_id
1 'polypeptide(L)' 'MGVLIPRNTTIPVKKTEQYITVEDNQPSVIIKVYEGERTRASDNNLLGSFRLSGLPPAPRGHPIE' A
#
# COMPACT_ATOMS: atom_id res chain seq x y z
N MET A 1 2.90 7.49 3.99
CA MET A 1 1.68 6.84 4.54
C MET A 1 0.50 7.47 3.82
N GLY A 2 -0.17 6.71 2.95
CA GLY A 2 -1.40 7.18 2.29
C GLY A 2 -2.60 6.70 3.09
N VAL A 3 -3.54 7.60 3.40
CA VAL A 3 -4.81 7.22 4.03
C VAL A 3 -5.78 6.87 2.91
N LEU A 4 -6.01 5.57 2.71
CA LEU A 4 -6.86 5.09 1.61
C LEU A 4 -8.36 5.31 1.90
N ILE A 5 -8.77 5.06 3.14
CA ILE A 5 -10.15 5.26 3.63
C ILE A 5 -10.06 6.15 4.88
N PRO A 6 -10.49 7.42 4.81
CA PRO A 6 -10.50 8.32 5.96
C PRO A 6 -11.45 7.85 7.07
N ARG A 7 -11.15 8.26 8.31
CA ARG A 7 -12.04 8.02 9.44
C ARG A 7 -13.43 8.62 9.17
N ASN A 8 -14.47 7.96 9.70
CA ASN A 8 -15.87 8.34 9.56
C ASN A 8 -16.41 8.29 8.11
N THR A 9 -15.76 7.54 7.22
CA THR A 9 -16.32 7.26 5.88
C THR A 9 -17.52 6.30 6.00
N THR A 10 -18.66 6.65 5.40
CA THR A 10 -19.86 5.83 5.40
C THR A 10 -19.63 4.51 4.65
N ILE A 11 -20.02 3.38 5.26
CA ILE A 11 -19.98 2.05 4.64
C ILE A 11 -21.30 1.74 3.91
N PRO A 12 -21.27 1.00 2.79
CA PRO A 12 -20.12 0.35 2.15
C PRO A 12 -19.29 1.30 1.28
N VAL A 13 -17.96 1.13 1.26
CA VAL A 13 -17.04 1.94 0.44
C VAL A 13 -15.97 1.07 -0.21
N LYS A 14 -15.56 1.42 -1.43
CA LYS A 14 -14.41 0.84 -2.13
C LYS A 14 -13.51 1.97 -2.62
N LYS A 15 -12.20 1.85 -2.36
CA LYS A 15 -11.17 2.78 -2.82
C LYS A 15 -10.05 1.99 -3.49
N THR A 16 -9.53 2.54 -4.58
CA THR A 16 -8.42 1.98 -5.36
C THR A 16 -7.42 3.10 -5.58
N GLU A 17 -6.14 2.81 -5.38
CA GLU A 17 -5.03 3.74 -5.62
C GLU A 17 -3.92 2.98 -6.34
N GLN A 18 -3.25 3.66 -7.27
CA GLN A 18 -2.12 3.09 -7.99
C GLN A 18 -0.83 3.34 -7.20
N TYR A 19 -0.03 2.30 -7.05
CA TYR A 19 1.28 2.36 -6.40
C TYR A 19 2.38 2.05 -7.41
N ILE A 20 3.59 2.54 -7.12
CA ILE A 20 4.79 2.31 -7.93
C ILE A 20 5.85 1.61 -7.09
N THR A 21 6.76 0.88 -7.75
CA THR A 21 7.93 0.29 -7.10
C THR A 21 8.91 1.37 -6.69
N VAL A 22 9.51 1.21 -5.52
CA VAL A 22 10.46 2.17 -4.94
C VAL A 22 11.91 1.82 -5.26
N GLU A 23 12.16 0.60 -5.75
CA GLU A 23 13.47 0.08 -6.14
C GLU A 23 13.42 -0.47 -7.57
N ASP A 24 14.54 -0.36 -8.28
CA ASP A 24 14.71 -0.94 -9.62
C ASP A 24 14.67 -2.49 -9.53
N ASN A 25 13.97 -3.11 -10.48
CA ASN A 25 13.86 -4.57 -10.59
C ASN A 25 13.32 -5.26 -9.33
N GLN A 26 12.44 -4.59 -8.58
CA GLN A 26 11.86 -5.13 -7.35
C GLN A 26 11.00 -6.38 -7.64
N PRO A 27 11.41 -7.60 -7.20
CA PRO A 27 10.75 -8.85 -7.59
C PRO A 27 9.44 -9.12 -6.82
N SER A 28 9.27 -8.47 -5.67
CA SER A 28 8.06 -8.53 -4.87
C SER A 28 7.92 -7.29 -3.99
N VAL A 29 6.69 -6.87 -3.77
CA VAL A 29 6.32 -5.78 -2.84
C VAL A 29 5.52 -6.35 -1.67
N ILE A 30 5.70 -5.77 -0.48
CA ILE A 30 4.93 -6.11 0.70
C ILE A 30 4.05 -4.92 1.05
N ILE A 31 2.74 -5.11 0.96
CA ILE A 31 1.73 -4.12 1.30
C ILE A 31 1.29 -4.39 2.73
N LYS A 32 1.56 -3.45 3.64
CA LYS A 32 1.13 -3.54 5.03
C LYS A 32 -0.07 -2.61 5.24
N VAL A 33 -1.17 -3.14 5.78
CA VAL A 33 -2.40 -2.39 6.03
C VAL A 33 -2.48 -2.05 7.50
N TYR A 34 -2.63 -0.77 7.79
CA TYR A 34 -2.69 -0.23 9.14
C TYR A 34 -4.01 0.51 9.38
N GLU A 35 -4.49 0.46 10.62
CA GLU A 35 -5.62 1.20 11.14
C GLU A 35 -5.15 2.16 12.24
N GLY A 36 -5.48 3.44 12.08
CA GLY A 36 -5.25 4.47 13.09
C GLY A 36 -5.04 5.85 12.50
N GLU A 37 -4.87 6.84 13.37
CA GLU A 37 -4.76 8.26 13.01
C GLU A 37 -3.35 8.84 13.21
N ARG A 38 -2.38 8.00 13.59
CA ARG A 38 -1.00 8.44 13.82
C ARG A 38 -0.29 8.63 12.48
N THR A 39 0.64 9.59 12.43
CA THR A 39 1.39 9.94 11.21
C THR A 39 2.40 8.87 10.78
N ARG A 40 2.89 8.06 11.72
CA ARG A 40 3.81 6.96 11.45
C ARG A 40 3.07 5.64 11.47
N ALA A 41 3.32 4.81 10.47
CA ALA A 41 2.69 3.49 10.36
C ALA A 41 2.98 2.60 11.60
N SER A 42 4.18 2.69 12.17
CA SER A 42 4.58 1.92 13.36
C SER A 42 3.78 2.23 14.63
N ASP A 43 3.15 3.40 14.71
CA ASP A 43 2.36 3.83 15.86
C ASP A 43 0.86 3.47 15.70
N ASN A 44 0.49 2.85 14.57
CA ASN A 44 -0.87 2.43 14.26
C ASN A 44 -1.02 0.91 14.38
N ASN A 45 -2.27 0.44 14.41
CA ASN A 45 -2.59 -0.97 14.50
C ASN A 45 -2.35 -1.67 13.16
N LEU A 46 -1.54 -2.73 13.12
CA LEU A 46 -1.32 -3.52 11.91
C LEU A 46 -2.49 -4.51 11.73
N LEU A 47 -3.31 -4.30 10.70
CA LEU A 47 -4.40 -5.22 10.38
C LEU A 47 -3.91 -6.46 9.62
N GLY A 48 -2.85 -6.31 8.81
CA GLY A 48 -2.28 -7.42 8.06
C GLY A 48 -1.27 -6.98 7.02
N SER A 49 -0.69 -7.97 6.34
CA SER A 49 0.25 -7.72 5.25
C SER A 49 0.04 -8.68 4.10
N PHE A 50 0.10 -8.16 2.89
CA PHE A 50 -0.02 -8.89 1.64
C PHE A 50 1.31 -8.82 0.91
N ARG A 51 1.77 -9.94 0.35
CA ARG A 51 2.94 -9.96 -0.53
C ARG A 51 2.43 -10.11 -1.96
N LEU A 52 2.77 -9.14 -2.80
CA LEU A 52 2.60 -9.26 -4.25
C LEU A 52 3.96 -9.66 -4.84
N SER A 53 4.01 -10.85 -5.42
CA SER A 53 5.21 -11.43 -6.04
C SER A 53 4.98 -11.67 -7.54
N GLY A 54 6.07 -11.77 -8.30
CA GLY A 54 5.99 -11.99 -9.74
C GLY A 54 5.92 -10.70 -10.55
N LEU A 55 6.41 -9.60 -9.98
CA LEU A 55 6.53 -8.34 -10.71
C LEU A 55 7.63 -8.48 -11.79
N PRO A 56 7.39 -8.03 -13.02
CA PRO A 56 8.42 -8.01 -14.05
C PRO A 56 9.54 -7.03 -13.65
N PRO A 57 10.80 -7.31 -14.07
CA PRO A 57 11.90 -6.38 -13.85
C PRO A 57 11.63 -5.07 -14.59
N ALA A 58 11.34 -4.01 -13.82
CA ALA A 58 11.07 -2.68 -14.32
C ALA A 58 11.92 -1.64 -13.57
N PRO A 59 12.32 -0.54 -14.24
CA PRO A 59 12.99 0.56 -13.57
C PRO A 59 12.07 1.23 -12.53
N ARG A 60 12.68 1.83 -11.51
CA ARG A 60 11.99 2.52 -10.43
C ARG A 60 11.02 3.55 -10.97
N GLY A 61 9.79 3.54 -10.47
CA GLY A 61 8.76 4.52 -10.82
C GLY A 61 7.94 4.18 -12.07
N HIS A 62 8.16 3.03 -12.70
CA HIS A 62 7.23 2.53 -13.71
C HIS A 62 5.93 2.04 -13.06
N PRO A 63 4.74 2.42 -13.56
CA PRO A 63 3.48 1.87 -13.07
C PRO A 63 3.43 0.36 -13.22
N ILE A 64 2.98 -0.32 -12.17
CA ILE A 64 2.58 -1.72 -12.23
C ILE A 64 1.14 -1.77 -12.72
N GLU A 65 0.91 -2.21 -13.97
CA GLU A 65 -0.42 -2.58 -14.48
C GLU A 65 -0.88 -3.94 -13.94
#